data_AF-A0A2A6DXI8-F1
#
_entry.id   AF-A0A2A6DXI8-F1
#
_cell.length_a   1.000
_cell.length_b   1.000
_cell.length_c   1.000
_cell.angle_alpha   90.00
_cell.angle_beta   90.00
_cell.angle_gamma   90.00
#
_symmetry.space_group_name_H-M   'P 1'
#
loop_
_entity.id
_entity.type
_entity.pdbx_description
1 polymer ?
#
loop_
_entity_poly.entity_id
_entity_poly.type
_entity_poly.pdbx_seq_one_letter_code
_entity_poly.pdbx_strand_id
1 'polypeptide(L)'
;MPVDIFDVDLAADVRDDFEVRLKRGKTVEEATKLVLRKYRSVLEDEDDMAVVYLALAALQLERGGIRSEIKPQVEAAIAHDLGRWESEASPEMYEARKAVLQRLQEGLK
;
A
#
# COMPACT_ATOMS: atom_id res chain seq x y z
N MET A 1 10.30 13.24 3.31
CA MET A 1 9.20 12.30 3.05
C MET A 1 9.77 11.05 2.41
N PRO A 2 9.42 9.86 2.91
CA PRO A 2 9.86 8.57 2.36
C PRO A 2 9.27 8.34 0.96
N VAL A 3 10.11 8.18 -0.06
CA VAL A 3 9.67 8.09 -1.47
C VAL A 3 9.15 6.70 -1.81
N ASP A 4 9.88 5.64 -1.44
CA ASP A 4 9.45 4.28 -1.68
C ASP A 4 8.34 3.86 -0.69
N ILE A 5 7.56 2.84 -1.07
CA ILE A 5 6.40 2.38 -0.27
C ILE A 5 6.86 1.91 1.12
N PHE A 6 7.90 1.09 1.19
CA PHE A 6 8.36 0.48 2.43
C PHE A 6 9.40 1.32 3.21
N ASP A 7 9.67 2.55 2.76
CA ASP A 7 10.39 3.54 3.57
C ASP A 7 9.46 4.19 4.63
N VAL A 8 8.15 3.97 4.52
CA VAL A 8 7.17 4.37 5.52
C VAL A 8 7.08 3.30 6.61
N ASP A 9 7.29 3.67 7.87
CA ASP A 9 7.30 2.73 9.01
C ASP A 9 6.02 1.87 9.07
N LEU A 10 4.85 2.48 8.91
CA LEU A 10 3.57 1.76 8.88
C LEU A 10 3.50 0.75 7.71
N ALA A 11 4.04 1.08 6.54
CA ALA A 11 4.08 0.14 5.41
C ALA A 11 5.03 -1.04 5.68
N ALA A 12 6.16 -0.78 6.35
CA ALA A 12 7.09 -1.83 6.77
C ALA A 12 6.43 -2.77 7.80
N ASP A 13 5.68 -2.24 8.75
CA ASP A 13 4.91 -3.03 9.72
C ASP A 13 3.83 -3.89 9.04
N VAL A 14 3.13 -3.32 8.06
CA VAL A 14 2.14 -4.06 7.24
C VAL A 14 2.80 -5.21 6.49
N ARG A 15 3.98 -4.99 5.90
CA ARG A 15 4.77 -6.03 5.24
C ARG A 15 5.12 -7.15 6.21
N ASP A 16 5.71 -6.82 7.35
CA ASP A 16 6.15 -7.82 8.31
C ASP A 16 4.98 -8.68 8.80
N ASP A 17 3.83 -8.07 9.06
CA ASP A 17 2.60 -8.77 9.39
C ASP A 17 2.11 -9.70 8.28
N PHE A 18 2.11 -9.21 7.04
CA PHE A 18 1.69 -9.96 5.87
C PHE A 18 2.61 -11.17 5.67
N GLU A 19 3.94 -10.98 5.69
CA GLU A 19 4.92 -12.06 5.57
C GLU A 19 4.80 -13.10 6.67
N VAL A 20 4.58 -12.69 7.92
CA VAL A 20 4.38 -13.62 9.04
C VAL A 20 3.17 -14.52 8.80
N ARG A 21 2.09 -13.99 8.20
CA ARG A 21 0.89 -14.80 7.86
C ARG A 21 1.21 -15.79 6.76
N LEU A 22 1.91 -15.37 5.70
CA LEU A 22 2.33 -16.27 4.62
C LEU A 22 3.27 -17.39 5.13
N LYS A 23 4.26 -17.05 5.96
CA LYS A 23 5.16 -18.02 6.60
C LYS A 23 4.42 -19.05 7.46
N ARG A 24 3.22 -18.71 7.95
CA ARG A 24 2.32 -19.62 8.69
C ARG A 24 1.36 -20.41 7.78
N GLY A 25 1.59 -20.41 6.47
CA GLY A 25 0.81 -21.16 5.49
C GLY A 25 -0.51 -20.49 5.09
N LYS A 26 -0.68 -19.19 5.37
CA LYS A 26 -1.86 -18.44 4.92
C LYS A 26 -1.76 -18.11 3.44
N THR A 27 -2.91 -18.15 2.76
CA THR A 27 -3.04 -17.64 1.40
C THR A 27 -2.90 -16.11 1.38
N VAL A 28 -2.62 -15.53 0.21
CA VAL A 28 -2.60 -14.07 0.02
C VAL A 28 -3.92 -13.43 0.45
N GLU A 29 -5.05 -14.08 0.16
CA GLU A 29 -6.38 -13.62 0.56
C GLU A 29 -6.54 -13.60 2.09
N GLU A 30 -6.21 -14.72 2.76
CA GLU A 30 -6.28 -14.79 4.22
C GLU A 30 -5.33 -13.79 4.87
N ALA A 31 -4.11 -13.67 4.36
CA ALA A 31 -3.12 -12.73 4.87
C ALA A 31 -3.63 -11.28 4.77
N THR A 32 -4.19 -10.90 3.62
CA THR A 32 -4.80 -9.59 3.37
C THR A 32 -5.93 -9.31 4.35
N LYS A 33 -6.89 -10.23 4.49
CA LYS A 33 -8.02 -10.09 5.43
C LYS A 33 -7.53 -9.94 6.88
N LEU A 34 -6.53 -10.71 7.27
CA LEU A 34 -5.97 -10.68 8.63
C LEU A 34 -5.12 -9.42 8.91
N VAL A 35 -4.50 -8.84 7.88
CA VAL A 35 -3.82 -7.54 7.99
C VAL A 35 -4.86 -6.44 8.15
N LEU A 36 -5.81 -6.32 7.22
CA LEU A 36 -6.87 -5.29 7.29
C LEU A 36 -7.64 -5.33 8.61
N ARG A 37 -7.91 -6.53 9.15
CA ARG A 37 -8.53 -6.67 10.47
C ARG A 37 -7.63 -6.18 11.61
N LYS A 38 -6.32 -6.43 11.56
CA LYS A 38 -5.36 -5.98 12.59
C LYS A 38 -5.27 -4.46 12.60
N TYR A 39 -5.23 -3.85 11.42
CA TYR A 39 -5.07 -2.41 11.23
C TYR A 39 -6.40 -1.64 11.22
N ARG A 40 -7.52 -2.25 11.60
CA ARG A 40 -8.85 -1.63 11.45
C ARG A 40 -8.97 -0.22 12.03
N SER A 41 -8.38 0.05 13.19
CA SER A 41 -8.38 1.39 13.80
C SER A 41 -7.46 2.38 13.06
N VAL A 42 -6.39 1.88 12.44
CA VAL A 42 -5.47 2.67 11.61
C VAL A 42 -6.15 3.06 10.28
N LEU A 43 -7.03 2.19 9.76
CA LEU A 43 -7.82 2.48 8.56
C LEU A 43 -8.90 3.56 8.77
N GLU A 44 -9.09 4.08 9.98
CA GLU A 44 -10.02 5.19 10.25
C GLU A 44 -9.42 6.55 9.83
N ASP A 45 -8.10 6.63 9.67
CA ASP A 45 -7.38 7.79 9.14
C ASP A 45 -7.07 7.58 7.65
N GLU A 46 -7.34 8.60 6.81
CA GLU A 46 -7.21 8.47 5.36
C GLU A 46 -5.76 8.36 4.88
N ASP A 47 -4.82 9.06 5.54
CA ASP A 47 -3.40 9.00 5.25
C ASP A 47 -2.85 7.60 5.56
N ASP A 48 -3.13 7.11 6.76
CA ASP A 48 -2.68 5.79 7.19
C ASP A 48 -3.37 4.67 6.41
N MET A 49 -4.66 4.81 6.09
CA MET A 49 -5.37 3.88 5.21
C MET A 49 -4.69 3.79 3.85
N ALA A 50 -4.31 4.92 3.26
CA ALA A 50 -3.61 4.93 1.98
C ALA A 50 -2.29 4.14 2.06
N VAL A 51 -1.50 4.37 3.11
CA VAL A 51 -0.24 3.64 3.34
C VAL A 51 -0.49 2.13 3.43
N VAL A 52 -1.50 1.67 4.18
CA VAL A 52 -1.81 0.25 4.34
C VAL A 52 -2.19 -0.40 3.00
N TYR A 53 -3.04 0.25 2.20
CA TYR A 53 -3.46 -0.30 0.91
C TYR A 53 -2.33 -0.29 -0.13
N LEU A 54 -1.49 0.74 -0.17
CA LEU A 54 -0.31 0.79 -1.04
C LEU A 54 0.68 -0.34 -0.71
N ALA A 55 0.94 -0.58 0.58
CA ALA A 55 1.78 -1.67 1.03
C ALA A 55 1.21 -3.04 0.64
N LEU A 56 -0.09 -3.27 0.86
CA LEU A 56 -0.76 -4.52 0.46
C LEU A 56 -0.71 -4.75 -1.05
N ALA A 57 -0.94 -3.71 -1.85
CA ALA A 57 -0.84 -3.80 -3.31
C ALA A 57 0.57 -4.21 -3.76
N ALA A 58 1.61 -3.56 -3.23
CA ALA A 58 2.99 -3.86 -3.57
C ALA A 58 3.33 -5.33 -3.28
N LEU A 59 2.98 -5.82 -2.09
CA LEU A 59 3.23 -7.21 -1.68
C LEU A 59 2.48 -8.21 -2.54
N GLN A 60 1.23 -7.92 -2.92
CA GLN A 60 0.44 -8.82 -3.75
C GLN A 60 0.97 -8.88 -5.19
N LEU A 61 1.36 -7.74 -5.76
CA LEU A 61 1.91 -7.68 -7.11
C LEU A 61 3.25 -8.43 -7.23
N GLU A 62 4.12 -8.34 -6.20
CA GLU A 62 5.34 -9.16 -6.10
C GLU A 62 5.06 -10.67 -6.15
N ARG A 63 3.83 -11.08 -5.83
CA ARG A 63 3.38 -12.48 -5.79
C ARG A 63 2.57 -12.90 -7.02
N GLY A 64 2.60 -12.09 -8.07
CA GLY A 64 2.05 -12.44 -9.37
C GLY A 64 0.62 -11.96 -9.61
N GLY A 65 0.05 -11.14 -8.74
CA GLY A 65 -1.21 -10.47 -9.04
C GLY A 65 -1.89 -9.86 -7.82
N ILE A 66 -2.77 -8.89 -8.09
CA ILE A 66 -3.55 -8.22 -7.06
C ILE A 66 -4.97 -8.77 -6.99
N ARG A 67 -5.45 -8.90 -5.75
CA ARG A 67 -6.81 -9.28 -5.42
C ARG A 67 -7.80 -8.19 -5.82
N SER A 68 -8.84 -8.55 -6.57
CA SER A 68 -9.82 -7.59 -7.09
C SER A 68 -10.57 -6.85 -6.00
N GLU A 69 -10.74 -7.46 -4.82
CA GLU A 69 -11.45 -6.87 -3.69
C GLU A 69 -10.75 -5.66 -3.04
N ILE A 70 -9.45 -5.45 -3.28
CA ILE A 70 -8.73 -4.27 -2.76
C ILE A 70 -8.39 -3.24 -3.84
N LYS A 71 -8.58 -3.56 -5.13
CA LYS A 71 -8.23 -2.67 -6.25
C LYS A 71 -8.85 -1.26 -6.08
N PRO A 72 -10.16 -1.10 -5.78
CA PRO A 72 -10.75 0.23 -5.63
C PRO A 72 -10.12 1.06 -4.52
N GLN A 73 -9.77 0.44 -3.40
CA GLN A 73 -9.12 1.11 -2.27
C GLN A 73 -7.67 1.49 -2.60
N VAL A 74 -6.98 0.68 -3.39
CA VAL A 74 -5.62 1.00 -3.86
C VAL A 74 -5.65 2.16 -4.85
N GLU A 75 -6.62 2.20 -5.75
CA GLU A 75 -6.81 3.33 -6.68
C GLU A 75 -7.10 4.63 -5.90
N ALA A 76 -7.99 4.57 -4.90
CA ALA A 76 -8.27 5.70 -4.02
C ALA A 76 -7.04 6.14 -3.22
N ALA A 77 -6.26 5.18 -2.68
CA ALA A 77 -5.03 5.45 -1.96
C ALA A 77 -3.97 6.14 -2.83
N ILE A 78 -3.81 5.71 -4.08
CA ILE A 78 -2.91 6.37 -5.04
C ILE A 78 -3.34 7.82 -5.28
N ALA A 79 -4.63 8.07 -5.52
CA ALA A 79 -5.14 9.41 -5.75
C ALA A 79 -4.96 10.32 -4.53
N HIS A 80 -5.23 9.80 -3.33
CA HIS A 80 -5.06 10.51 -2.06
C HIS A 80 -3.59 10.87 -1.81
N ASP A 81 -2.68 9.90 -1.93
CA ASP A 81 -1.23 10.09 -1.73
C ASP A 81 -0.68 11.15 -2.71
N LEU A 82 -1.05 11.08 -3.99
CA LEU A 82 -0.63 12.07 -4.98
C LEU A 82 -1.13 13.49 -4.66
N GLY A 83 -2.39 13.64 -4.26
CA GLY A 83 -2.94 14.95 -3.91
C GLY A 83 -2.23 15.57 -2.69
N ARG A 84 -1.91 14.75 -1.70
CA ARG A 84 -1.15 15.18 -0.53
C ARG A 84 0.28 15.58 -0.91
N TRP A 85 1.00 14.72 -1.63
CA TRP A 85 2.39 14.97 -2.02
C TRP A 85 2.55 16.18 -2.94
N GLU A 86 1.58 16.45 -3.82
CA GLU A 86 1.58 17.65 -4.66
C GLU A 86 1.58 18.94 -3.81
N SER A 87 0.97 18.90 -2.62
CA SER A 87 0.90 20.03 -1.70
C SER A 87 2.04 20.11 -0.68
N GLU A 88 2.62 18.97 -0.29
CA GLU A 88 3.60 18.87 0.81
C GLU A 88 5.06 18.67 0.35
N ALA A 89 5.28 18.17 -0.88
CA ALA A 89 6.61 17.79 -1.37
C ALA A 89 7.31 18.91 -2.14
N SER A 90 8.64 18.78 -2.28
CA SER A 90 9.32 19.45 -3.37
C SER A 90 8.91 18.83 -4.72
N PRO A 91 8.96 19.58 -5.84
CA PRO A 91 8.64 19.03 -7.16
C PRO A 91 9.41 17.76 -7.52
N GLU A 92 10.70 17.70 -7.16
CA GLU A 92 11.54 16.51 -7.39
C GLU A 92 11.04 15.29 -6.62
N MET A 93 10.68 15.47 -5.35
CA MET A 93 10.17 14.39 -4.51
C MET A 93 8.77 13.94 -4.96
N TYR A 94 7.91 14.86 -5.38
CA TYR A 94 6.60 14.54 -5.95
C TYR A 94 6.73 13.67 -7.20
N GLU A 95 7.58 14.06 -8.16
CA GLU A 95 7.78 13.26 -9.37
C GLU A 95 8.39 11.88 -9.08
N ALA A 96 9.30 11.79 -8.10
CA ALA A 96 9.84 10.51 -7.65
C ALA A 96 8.75 9.60 -7.05
N ARG A 97 7.89 10.13 -6.18
CA ARG A 97 6.76 9.37 -5.60
C ARG A 97 5.75 8.98 -6.66
N LYS A 98 5.41 9.88 -7.56
CA LYS A 98 4.51 9.62 -8.67
C LYS A 98 5.01 8.48 -9.55
N ALA A 99 6.30 8.40 -9.82
CA ALA A 99 6.89 7.28 -10.55
C ALA A 99 6.75 5.94 -9.79
N VAL A 100 6.90 5.93 -8.47
CA VAL A 100 6.64 4.74 -7.63
C VAL A 100 5.18 4.29 -7.74
N LEU A 101 4.24 5.23 -7.61
CA LEU A 101 2.81 4.92 -7.65
C LEU A 101 2.31 4.54 -9.05
N GLN A 102 2.89 5.11 -10.11
CA GLN A 102 2.57 4.72 -11.49
C GLN A 102 2.92 3.25 -11.77
N ARG A 103 4.09 2.78 -11.31
CA ARG A 103 4.46 1.35 -11.43
C ARG A 103 3.48 0.46 -10.70
N LEU A 104 3.04 0.88 -9.51
CA LEU A 104 2.03 0.15 -8.75
C LEU A 104 0.68 0.11 -9.50
N GLN A 105 0.25 1.25 -10.04
CA GLN A 105 -0.99 1.41 -10.80
C GLN A 105 -1.00 0.54 -12.07
N GLU A 106 0.13 0.43 -12.77
CA GLU A 106 0.27 -0.42 -13.95
C GLU A 106 0.05 -1.90 -13.64
N GLY A 107 0.45 -2.34 -12.44
CA GLY A 107 0.21 -3.71 -11.96
C GLY A 107 -1.25 -4.00 -11.60
N LEU A 108 -2.10 -2.99 -11.45
CA LEU A 108 -3.51 -3.18 -11.11
C LEU A 108 -4.38 -3.65 -12.28
N LYS A 109 -3.84 -3.68 -13.50
CA LYS A 109 -4.57 -4.04 -14.73
C LYS A 109 -5.03 -5.50 -14.72
#